data_AF-A0AAD5Z471-F1
#
_entry.id   AF-A0AAD5Z471-F1
#
_cell.length_a   1.000
_cell.length_b   1.000
_cell.length_c   1.000
_cell.angle_alpha   90.00
_cell.angle_beta   90.00
_cell.angle_gamma   90.00
#
_symmetry.space_group_name_H-M   'P 1'
#
loop_
_entity.id
_entity.type
_entity.pdbx_description
1 polymer ?
#
loop_
_entity_poly.entity_id
_entity_poly.type
_entity_poly.pdbx_seq_one_letter_code
_entity_poly.pdbx_strand_id
1 'polypeptide(L)'
;MQVPMYGFSPKIVDCPGYWPPNVYSCGFWFLPMEWQFSCDRCRLAFSNNSSIPPALEELCQRHASLQNFLNGSSSPPIFVGLSSIGSMGFLTNPKAFLAVLQRVIEATEYRFILFTSGYEPLDTSIRYLAGNDDPNSSHMLGETDSTFLFNSQLLCFSGSIPYNWLFPRCALAIHHAGSGSTAAALHAGIPQVLCPYLLDQFYWAERLCWIGVAPDPLPRHHLCPDSLDDININAACDALRVAIDRATSAKIRLQASRIAKKLSSEDGIGEALNILREKVVSR
;
A
#
# COMPACT_ATOMS: atom_id res chain seq x y z
N MET A 1 35.86 5.66 -1.43
CA MET A 1 35.39 4.49 -0.67
C MET A 1 33.88 4.45 -0.76
N GLN A 2 33.25 3.30 -0.99
CA GLN A 2 31.78 3.20 -1.02
C GLN A 2 31.24 2.96 0.40
N VAL A 3 30.12 3.61 0.73
CA VAL A 3 29.39 3.47 2.00
C VAL A 3 27.96 3.03 1.66
N PRO A 4 27.71 1.73 1.45
CA PRO A 4 26.36 1.24 1.19
C PRO A 4 25.47 1.46 2.42
N MET A 5 24.31 2.10 2.20
CA MET A 5 23.33 2.36 3.24
C MET A 5 21.97 1.78 2.84
N TYR A 6 21.36 1.05 3.76
CA TYR A 6 20.00 0.54 3.62
C TYR A 6 19.04 1.41 4.43
N GLY A 7 18.05 1.97 3.74
CA GLY A 7 16.96 2.74 4.31
C GLY A 7 15.89 1.86 4.97
N PHE A 8 16.30 0.91 5.81
CA PHE A 8 15.41 0.06 6.60
C PHE A 8 15.76 0.18 8.08
N SER A 9 14.76 0.02 8.94
CA SER A 9 14.97 0.07 10.39
C SER A 9 15.81 -1.12 10.88
N PRO A 10 16.88 -0.89 11.66
CA PRO A 10 17.64 -1.96 12.31
C PRO A 10 16.82 -2.74 13.34
N LYS A 11 15.67 -2.20 13.78
CA LYS A 11 14.73 -2.91 14.67
C LYS A 11 13.85 -3.90 13.91
N ILE A 12 13.80 -3.79 12.58
CA ILE A 12 12.97 -4.61 11.70
C ILE A 12 13.84 -5.55 10.87
N VAL A 13 14.96 -5.06 10.33
CA VAL A 13 15.90 -5.86 9.56
C VAL A 13 17.14 -6.09 10.41
N ASP A 14 17.38 -7.33 10.81
CA ASP A 14 18.60 -7.70 11.51
C ASP A 14 19.79 -7.55 10.54
N CYS A 15 20.93 -7.05 11.02
CA CYS A 15 22.17 -6.98 10.25
C CYS A 15 22.92 -8.33 10.40
N PRO A 16 22.92 -9.22 9.39
CA PRO A 16 23.56 -10.51 9.49
C PRO A 16 25.09 -10.36 9.56
N GLY A 17 25.76 -11.26 10.28
CA GLY A 17 27.22 -11.20 10.44
C GLY A 17 28.03 -11.36 9.14
N TYR A 18 27.39 -11.75 8.03
CA TYR A 18 28.01 -11.82 6.70
C TYR A 18 27.93 -10.50 5.92
N TRP A 19 27.23 -9.47 6.42
CA TRP A 19 27.27 -8.16 5.79
C TRP A 19 28.68 -7.55 5.91
N PRO A 20 29.21 -6.91 4.84
CA PRO A 20 30.47 -6.21 4.93
C PRO A 20 30.45 -5.14 6.05
N PRO A 21 31.56 -4.92 6.76
CA PRO A 21 31.61 -4.02 7.92
C PRO A 21 31.38 -2.54 7.58
N ASN A 22 31.36 -2.19 6.28
CA ASN A 22 31.08 -0.85 5.79
C ASN A 22 29.62 -0.68 5.30
N VAL A 23 28.74 -1.65 5.55
CA VAL A 23 27.31 -1.56 5.27
C VAL A 23 26.57 -1.07 6.51
N TYR A 24 25.65 -0.14 6.33
CA TYR A 24 24.90 0.46 7.42
C TYR A 24 23.39 0.41 7.17
N SER A 25 22.62 0.07 8.18
CA SER A 25 21.16 0.29 8.21
C SER A 25 20.88 1.57 8.98
N CYS A 26 20.08 2.47 8.40
CA CYS A 26 19.92 3.81 8.97
C CYS A 26 18.49 4.12 9.43
N GLY A 27 17.49 3.28 9.16
CA GLY A 27 16.07 3.61 9.38
C GLY A 27 15.32 3.83 8.07
N PHE A 28 13.99 3.77 8.13
CA PHE A 28 13.16 4.01 6.93
C PHE A 28 13.24 5.47 6.47
N TRP A 29 13.26 5.67 5.16
CA TRP A 29 13.26 7.00 4.53
C TRP A 29 11.93 7.24 3.84
N PHE A 30 11.30 8.36 4.16
CA PHE A 30 10.09 8.81 3.50
C PHE A 30 10.35 10.15 2.83
N LEU A 31 9.78 10.33 1.64
CA LEU A 31 9.74 11.65 1.04
C LEU A 31 8.85 12.57 1.90
N PRO A 32 9.10 13.88 1.90
CA PRO A 32 8.15 14.86 2.42
C PRO A 32 6.75 14.60 1.87
N MET A 33 5.71 14.77 2.70
CA MET A 33 4.33 14.41 2.36
C MET A 33 3.87 15.18 1.11
N GLU A 34 4.20 16.47 1.05
CA GLU A 34 3.92 17.37 -0.05
C GLU A 34 4.52 16.90 -1.39
N TRP A 35 5.60 16.11 -1.39
CA TRP A 35 6.23 15.63 -2.64
C TRP A 35 5.54 14.39 -3.23
N GLN A 36 4.62 13.77 -2.50
CA GLN A 36 4.00 12.51 -2.89
C GLN A 36 2.60 12.67 -3.51
N PHE A 37 2.04 13.88 -3.52
CA PHE A 37 0.77 14.17 -4.21
C PHE A 37 0.97 14.32 -5.71
N SER A 38 0.02 13.79 -6.50
CA SER A 38 0.01 13.95 -7.96
C SER A 38 -0.44 15.33 -8.46
N CYS A 39 -0.85 16.25 -7.57
CA CYS A 39 -1.33 17.58 -7.97
C CYS A 39 -0.74 18.71 -7.11
N ASP A 40 -0.53 19.86 -7.73
CA ASP A 40 0.09 21.02 -7.09
C ASP A 40 -0.76 21.60 -5.96
N ARG A 41 -2.09 21.58 -6.10
CA ARG A 41 -2.99 22.11 -5.06
C ARG A 41 -2.86 21.33 -3.75
N CYS A 42 -2.92 20.00 -3.79
CA CYS A 42 -2.74 19.19 -2.58
C CYS A 42 -1.29 19.26 -2.10
N ARG A 43 -0.30 19.26 -2.99
CA ARG A 43 1.09 19.50 -2.60
C ARG A 43 1.26 20.78 -1.78
N LEU A 44 0.64 21.89 -2.21
CA LEU A 44 0.73 23.17 -1.53
C LEU A 44 0.00 23.20 -0.19
N ALA A 45 -1.16 22.54 -0.09
CA ALA A 45 -1.90 22.44 1.17
C ALA A 45 -1.03 21.79 2.27
N PHE A 46 -0.28 20.75 1.90
CA PHE A 46 0.57 20.02 2.83
C PHE A 46 2.00 20.58 2.93
N SER A 47 2.31 21.71 2.28
CA SER A 47 3.62 22.38 2.38
C SER A 47 3.60 23.52 3.41
N ASN A 48 4.27 23.31 4.55
CA ASN A 48 4.54 24.27 5.64
C ASN A 48 3.33 24.92 6.35
N ASN A 49 3.25 24.70 7.67
CA ASN A 49 2.47 25.47 8.66
C ASN A 49 0.93 25.42 8.57
N SER A 50 0.32 24.30 8.13
CA SER A 50 -1.07 24.08 8.50
C SER A 50 -1.13 23.68 9.99
N SER A 51 -1.82 24.47 10.81
CA SER A 51 -2.21 24.10 12.18
C SER A 51 -3.30 23.02 12.21
N ILE A 52 -3.72 22.58 11.02
CA ILE A 52 -4.77 21.60 10.78
C ILE A 52 -4.09 20.22 10.65
N PRO A 53 -4.53 19.21 11.43
CA PRO A 53 -4.07 17.85 11.24
C PRO A 53 -4.24 17.39 9.78
N PRO A 54 -3.25 16.71 9.16
CA PRO A 54 -3.29 16.24 7.77
C PRO A 54 -4.60 15.52 7.36
N ALA A 55 -5.25 14.83 8.30
CA ALA A 55 -6.50 14.12 8.05
C ALA A 55 -7.72 15.04 7.83
N LEU A 56 -7.66 16.29 8.30
CA LEU A 56 -8.74 17.29 8.22
C LEU A 56 -8.55 18.29 7.08
N GLU A 57 -7.44 18.20 6.34
CA GLU A 57 -7.13 19.07 5.24
C GLU A 57 -7.93 18.66 3.99
N GLU A 58 -8.65 19.62 3.39
CA GLU A 58 -9.52 19.36 2.24
C GLU A 58 -8.68 19.17 0.96
N LEU A 59 -8.84 18.01 0.32
CA LEU A 59 -8.13 17.70 -0.90
C LEU A 59 -8.79 18.35 -2.14
N CYS A 60 -8.03 18.44 -3.23
CA CYS A 60 -8.56 18.96 -4.49
C CYS A 60 -9.63 18.04 -5.09
N GLN A 61 -10.38 18.54 -6.06
CA GLN A 61 -11.47 17.82 -6.72
C GLN A 61 -11.07 16.43 -7.26
N ARG A 62 -9.83 16.26 -7.73
CA ARG A 62 -9.32 14.96 -8.23
C ARG A 62 -9.18 13.91 -7.13
N HIS A 63 -8.91 14.34 -5.91
CA HIS A 63 -8.69 13.48 -4.73
C HIS A 63 -9.88 13.48 -3.76
N ALA A 64 -10.84 14.38 -3.94
CA ALA A 64 -12.00 14.53 -3.08
C ALA A 64 -12.82 13.24 -2.99
N SER A 65 -12.96 12.47 -4.07
CA SER A 65 -13.64 11.17 -4.06
C SER A 65 -13.00 10.17 -3.09
N LEU A 66 -11.66 10.13 -3.01
CA LEU A 66 -10.93 9.30 -2.07
C LEU A 66 -11.13 9.78 -0.63
N GLN A 67 -11.06 11.08 -0.38
CA GLN A 67 -11.32 11.64 0.94
C GLN A 67 -12.77 11.39 1.40
N ASN A 68 -13.74 11.58 0.51
CA ASN A 68 -15.15 11.33 0.78
C ASN A 68 -15.43 9.86 1.05
N PHE A 69 -14.78 8.95 0.32
CA PHE A 69 -14.88 7.52 0.58
C PHE A 69 -14.31 7.17 1.97
N LEU A 70 -13.17 7.73 2.35
CA LEU A 70 -12.59 7.52 3.69
C LEU A 70 -13.51 8.05 4.80
N ASN A 71 -14.13 9.22 4.60
CA ASN A 71 -14.98 9.87 5.59
C ASN A 71 -16.43 9.36 5.63
N GLY A 72 -16.90 8.73 4.54
CA GLY A 72 -18.31 8.38 4.33
C GLY A 72 -18.80 7.15 5.10
N SER A 73 -17.94 6.46 5.85
CA SER A 73 -18.37 5.36 6.72
C SER A 73 -17.46 5.20 7.93
N SER A 74 -18.01 4.70 9.04
CA SER A 74 -17.26 4.39 10.27
C SER A 74 -16.35 3.18 10.14
N SER A 75 -16.60 2.28 9.17
CA SER A 75 -15.73 1.12 8.89
C SER A 75 -14.55 1.55 8.01
N PRO A 76 -13.29 1.44 8.51
CA PRO A 76 -12.11 1.82 7.75
C PRO A 76 -11.88 0.81 6.60
N PRO A 77 -11.55 1.29 5.39
CA PRO A 77 -11.36 0.42 4.24
C PRO A 77 -10.04 -0.36 4.30
N ILE A 78 -9.99 -1.45 3.54
CA ILE A 78 -8.80 -2.24 3.27
C ILE A 78 -8.11 -1.66 2.03
N PHE A 79 -6.83 -1.29 2.18
CA PHE A 79 -6.03 -0.84 1.04
C PHE A 79 -5.55 -2.04 0.22
N VAL A 80 -5.52 -1.92 -1.11
CA VAL A 80 -4.94 -2.89 -2.05
C VAL A 80 -4.03 -2.17 -3.02
N GLY A 81 -2.75 -2.57 -3.06
CA GLY A 81 -1.75 -1.97 -3.96
C GLY A 81 -0.66 -2.96 -4.38
N LEU A 82 -0.55 -3.22 -5.69
CA LEU A 82 0.39 -4.20 -6.24
C LEU A 82 1.50 -3.57 -7.10
N SER A 83 1.66 -2.24 -7.05
CA SER A 83 2.65 -1.54 -7.87
C SER A 83 4.06 -1.62 -7.31
N SER A 84 4.95 -2.27 -8.06
CA SER A 84 6.40 -2.07 -8.01
C SER A 84 6.97 -2.13 -9.44
N ILE A 85 8.14 -1.52 -9.61
CA ILE A 85 8.94 -1.29 -10.83
C ILE A 85 8.48 -2.14 -12.05
N GLY A 86 7.75 -1.53 -12.99
CA GLY A 86 7.67 -1.96 -14.39
C GLY A 86 6.36 -2.58 -14.89
N SER A 87 5.49 -3.11 -14.02
CA SER A 87 4.07 -3.43 -14.29
C SER A 87 3.44 -3.84 -12.95
N MET A 88 2.12 -3.75 -12.77
CA MET A 88 1.46 -4.37 -11.60
C MET A 88 1.77 -5.87 -11.61
N GLY A 89 2.86 -6.26 -10.93
CA GLY A 89 3.68 -7.42 -11.24
C GLY A 89 2.89 -8.64 -11.68
N PHE A 90 3.08 -9.06 -12.94
CA PHE A 90 2.47 -10.28 -13.47
C PHE A 90 0.94 -10.35 -13.34
N LEU A 91 0.21 -9.24 -13.14
CA LEU A 91 -1.27 -9.24 -13.17
C LEU A 91 -1.74 -9.57 -14.60
N THR A 92 -1.79 -10.85 -14.90
CA THR A 92 -2.13 -11.45 -16.18
C THR A 92 -3.63 -11.36 -16.47
N ASN A 93 -4.46 -11.39 -15.43
CA ASN A 93 -5.91 -11.38 -15.55
C ASN A 93 -6.54 -10.35 -14.58
N PRO A 94 -6.59 -9.06 -14.97
CA PRO A 94 -7.21 -8.02 -14.15
C PRO A 94 -8.69 -8.29 -13.84
N LYS A 95 -9.42 -8.92 -14.76
CA LYS A 95 -10.83 -9.30 -14.54
C LYS A 95 -10.97 -10.33 -13.42
N ALA A 96 -10.11 -11.35 -13.39
CA ALA A 96 -10.11 -12.35 -12.31
C ALA A 96 -9.77 -11.73 -10.95
N PHE A 97 -8.78 -10.84 -10.91
CA PHE A 97 -8.47 -10.08 -9.69
C PHE A 97 -9.65 -9.25 -9.19
N LEU A 98 -10.33 -8.51 -10.07
CA LEU A 98 -11.52 -7.73 -9.70
C LEU A 98 -12.68 -8.64 -9.27
N ALA A 99 -12.85 -9.80 -9.90
CA ALA A 99 -13.86 -10.79 -9.51
C ALA A 99 -13.60 -11.39 -8.12
N VAL A 100 -12.34 -11.61 -7.73
CA VAL A 100 -12.00 -12.01 -6.35
C VAL A 100 -12.41 -10.92 -5.36
N LEU A 101 -12.06 -9.65 -5.62
CA LEU A 101 -12.47 -8.54 -4.75
C LEU A 101 -14.00 -8.42 -4.68
N GLN A 102 -14.69 -8.57 -5.80
CA GLN A 102 -16.15 -8.59 -5.86
C GLN A 102 -16.74 -9.67 -4.96
N ARG A 103 -16.26 -10.92 -5.06
CA ARG A 103 -16.78 -12.04 -4.25
C ARG A 103 -16.51 -11.86 -2.76
N VAL A 104 -15.36 -11.27 -2.40
CA VAL A 104 -15.09 -10.91 -1.01
C VAL A 104 -16.06 -9.83 -0.54
N ILE A 105 -16.31 -8.79 -1.35
CA ILE A 105 -17.27 -7.72 -1.03
C ILE A 105 -18.68 -8.27 -0.87
N GLU A 106 -19.15 -9.13 -1.77
CA GLU A 106 -20.50 -9.73 -1.72
C GLU A 106 -20.70 -10.63 -0.48
N ALA A 107 -19.62 -11.26 -0.02
CA ALA A 107 -19.66 -12.17 1.12
C ALA A 107 -19.33 -11.49 2.47
N THR A 108 -18.99 -10.21 2.47
CA THR A 108 -18.56 -9.46 3.68
C THR A 108 -19.16 -8.05 3.70
N GLU A 109 -18.83 -7.27 4.73
CA GLU A 109 -19.12 -5.83 4.77
C GLU A 109 -17.85 -5.00 4.51
N TYR A 110 -16.80 -5.62 3.95
CA TYR A 110 -15.56 -4.93 3.70
C TYR A 110 -15.70 -3.90 2.59
N ARG A 111 -14.87 -2.87 2.73
CA ARG A 111 -14.71 -1.78 1.78
C ARG A 111 -13.26 -1.75 1.37
N PHE A 112 -12.99 -1.51 0.09
CA PHE A 112 -11.65 -1.57 -0.46
C PHE A 112 -11.28 -0.27 -1.16
N ILE A 113 -10.01 0.11 -1.04
CA ILE A 113 -9.37 1.11 -1.90
C ILE A 113 -8.33 0.37 -2.71
N LEU A 114 -8.50 0.33 -4.03
CA LEU A 114 -7.57 -0.28 -4.97
C LEU A 114 -6.75 0.79 -5.67
N PHE A 115 -5.44 0.83 -5.44
CA PHE A 115 -4.53 1.67 -6.21
C PHE A 115 -4.13 0.96 -7.49
N THR A 116 -4.52 1.52 -8.63
CA THR A 116 -4.24 0.95 -9.96
C THR A 116 -2.91 1.41 -10.52
N SER A 117 -2.38 2.52 -9.99
CA SER A 117 -1.13 3.15 -10.44
C SER A 117 -1.11 3.44 -11.95
N GLY A 118 -2.28 3.66 -12.55
CA GLY A 118 -2.40 3.94 -13.99
C GLY A 118 -2.10 2.73 -14.88
N TYR A 119 -2.19 1.50 -14.37
CA TYR A 119 -1.92 0.30 -15.15
C TYR A 119 -3.07 0.01 -16.11
N GLU A 120 -2.86 0.34 -17.39
CA GLU A 120 -3.92 0.34 -18.42
C GLU A 120 -4.77 -0.94 -18.48
N PRO A 121 -4.22 -2.18 -18.45
CA PRO A 121 -5.06 -3.38 -18.49
C PRO A 121 -6.05 -3.49 -17.32
N LEU A 122 -5.67 -3.01 -16.14
CA LEU A 122 -6.56 -2.95 -14.98
C LEU A 122 -7.55 -1.79 -15.11
N ASP A 123 -7.09 -0.60 -15.50
CA ASP A 123 -7.94 0.58 -15.67
C ASP A 123 -9.00 0.39 -16.77
N THR A 124 -8.67 -0.31 -17.86
CA THR A 124 -9.65 -0.74 -18.88
C THR A 124 -10.68 -1.69 -18.29
N SER A 125 -10.25 -2.69 -17.51
CA SER A 125 -11.18 -3.65 -16.88
C SER A 125 -12.13 -2.97 -15.88
N ILE A 126 -11.63 -1.95 -15.16
CA ILE A 126 -12.43 -1.13 -14.25
C ILE A 126 -13.46 -0.30 -15.00
N ARG A 127 -13.06 0.37 -16.09
CA ARG A 127 -13.99 1.15 -16.94
C ARG A 127 -15.10 0.28 -17.54
N TYR A 128 -14.74 -0.91 -18.02
CA TYR A 128 -15.70 -1.89 -18.52
C TYR A 128 -16.74 -2.27 -17.45
N LEU A 129 -16.31 -2.60 -16.22
CA LEU A 129 -17.21 -2.96 -15.12
C LEU A 129 -18.05 -1.78 -14.61
N ALA A 130 -17.54 -0.55 -14.73
CA ALA A 130 -18.28 0.66 -14.37
C ALA A 130 -19.38 1.01 -15.38
N GLY A 131 -19.46 0.31 -16.52
CA GLY A 131 -20.40 0.63 -17.60
C GLY A 131 -19.99 1.85 -18.44
N ASN A 132 -18.72 2.26 -18.36
CA ASN A 132 -18.19 3.45 -19.04
C ASN A 132 -17.63 3.16 -20.45
N ASP A 133 -17.75 1.93 -20.96
CA ASP A 133 -17.32 1.52 -22.30
C ASP A 133 -18.42 1.74 -23.36
N ASP A 134 -18.94 2.97 -23.48
CA ASP A 134 -19.57 3.40 -24.74
C ASP A 134 -18.47 3.98 -25.64
N PRO A 135 -18.09 3.29 -26.75
CA PRO A 135 -17.03 3.74 -27.66
C PRO A 135 -17.37 5.06 -28.39
N ASN A 136 -18.63 5.53 -28.32
CA ASN A 136 -19.05 6.85 -28.81
C ASN A 136 -19.16 7.90 -27.70
N SER A 137 -19.06 7.52 -26.43
CA SER A 137 -18.97 8.49 -25.35
C SER A 137 -17.55 9.05 -25.32
N SER A 138 -17.40 10.28 -25.79
CA SER A 138 -16.27 11.12 -25.42
C SER A 138 -16.40 11.52 -23.95
N HIS A 139 -16.45 10.55 -23.02
CA HIS A 139 -16.18 10.82 -21.63
C HIS A 139 -14.68 11.14 -21.57
N MET A 140 -14.41 12.44 -21.46
CA MET A 140 -13.09 13.02 -21.28
C MET A 140 -12.28 12.16 -20.29
N LEU A 141 -11.21 11.55 -20.79
CA LEU A 141 -10.05 11.24 -19.97
C LEU A 141 -9.65 12.54 -19.26
N GLY A 142 -10.01 12.74 -17.98
CA GLY A 142 -9.45 13.91 -17.29
C GLY A 142 -10.05 14.47 -16.00
N GLU A 143 -11.25 14.12 -15.54
CA GLU A 143 -11.78 14.87 -14.37
C GLU A 143 -11.52 14.25 -12.99
N THR A 144 -11.48 12.92 -12.85
CA THR A 144 -11.22 12.30 -11.53
C THR A 144 -10.32 11.09 -11.63
N ASP A 145 -9.45 10.93 -10.63
CA ASP A 145 -8.56 9.77 -10.51
C ASP A 145 -9.29 8.55 -9.89
N SER A 146 -10.62 8.55 -9.86
CA SER A 146 -11.44 7.65 -9.04
C SER A 146 -12.56 6.99 -9.82
N THR A 147 -12.79 5.70 -9.59
CA THR A 147 -13.96 4.96 -10.11
C THR A 147 -14.54 4.08 -9.00
N PHE A 148 -15.85 4.12 -8.82
CA PHE A 148 -16.54 3.28 -7.84
C PHE A 148 -17.10 2.03 -8.52
N LEU A 149 -16.87 0.88 -7.90
CA LEU A 149 -17.44 -0.41 -8.31
C LEU A 149 -18.19 -1.05 -7.13
N PHE A 150 -19.04 -2.03 -7.45
CA PHE A 150 -19.68 -2.92 -6.48
C PHE A 150 -20.39 -2.17 -5.34
N ASN A 151 -21.46 -1.44 -5.67
CA ASN A 151 -22.25 -0.64 -4.72
C ASN A 151 -21.40 0.38 -3.93
N SER A 152 -20.40 0.97 -4.58
CA SER A 152 -19.46 1.90 -3.98
C SER A 152 -18.70 1.33 -2.76
N GLN A 153 -18.55 0.00 -2.67
CA GLN A 153 -17.68 -0.64 -1.67
C GLN A 153 -16.24 -0.76 -2.15
N LEU A 154 -15.99 -0.70 -3.47
CA LEU A 154 -14.65 -0.64 -4.05
C LEU A 154 -14.41 0.73 -4.69
N LEU A 155 -13.43 1.48 -4.16
CA LEU A 155 -12.89 2.67 -4.80
C LEU A 155 -11.59 2.31 -5.53
N CYS A 156 -11.61 2.38 -6.86
CA CYS A 156 -10.41 2.27 -7.69
C CYS A 156 -9.80 3.66 -7.87
N PHE A 157 -8.50 3.80 -7.60
CA PHE A 157 -7.79 5.07 -7.63
C PHE A 157 -6.51 4.97 -8.47
N SER A 158 -6.41 5.77 -9.53
CA SER A 158 -5.26 5.81 -10.44
C SER A 158 -4.24 6.90 -10.10
N GLY A 159 -4.59 7.82 -9.19
CA GLY A 159 -3.74 8.92 -8.75
C GLY A 159 -2.66 8.50 -7.74
N SER A 160 -1.92 9.48 -7.24
CA SER A 160 -0.92 9.31 -6.17
C SER A 160 -1.30 10.10 -4.93
N ILE A 161 -1.14 9.47 -3.76
CA ILE A 161 -1.30 10.11 -2.47
C ILE A 161 -0.25 9.56 -1.48
N PRO A 162 0.19 10.36 -0.49
CA PRO A 162 1.14 9.88 0.51
C PRO A 162 0.54 8.74 1.34
N TYR A 163 1.26 7.62 1.47
CA TYR A 163 0.79 6.50 2.31
C TYR A 163 0.74 6.83 3.79
N ASN A 164 1.62 7.71 4.28
CA ASN A 164 1.57 8.21 5.66
C ASN A 164 0.30 9.05 5.94
N TRP A 165 -0.35 9.59 4.92
CA TRP A 165 -1.68 10.20 5.02
C TRP A 165 -2.78 9.14 4.96
N LEU A 166 -2.69 8.20 4.00
CA LEU A 166 -3.73 7.20 3.73
C LEU A 166 -3.83 6.09 4.81
N PHE A 167 -2.72 5.41 5.11
CA PHE A 167 -2.70 4.18 5.90
C PHE A 167 -3.21 4.31 7.33
N PRO A 168 -3.00 5.44 8.06
CA PRO A 168 -3.63 5.62 9.37
C PRO A 168 -5.17 5.58 9.37
N ARG A 169 -5.80 5.64 8.18
CA ARG A 169 -7.26 5.57 7.99
C ARG A 169 -7.71 4.27 7.32
N CYS A 170 -6.80 3.31 7.15
CA CYS A 170 -7.11 1.98 6.63
C CYS A 170 -7.14 0.95 7.77
N ALA A 171 -7.92 -0.12 7.59
CA ALA A 171 -7.97 -1.24 8.52
C ALA A 171 -6.70 -2.10 8.46
N LEU A 172 -6.21 -2.33 7.24
CA LEU A 172 -5.01 -3.09 6.89
C LEU A 172 -4.59 -2.77 5.44
N ALA A 173 -3.39 -3.19 5.06
CA ALA A 173 -2.90 -3.10 3.68
C ALA A 173 -2.67 -4.48 3.06
N ILE A 174 -3.23 -4.71 1.87
CA ILE A 174 -2.93 -5.84 0.99
C ILE A 174 -1.94 -5.35 -0.06
N HIS A 175 -0.74 -5.90 -0.09
CA HIS A 175 0.27 -5.50 -1.07
C HIS A 175 1.30 -6.60 -1.33
N HIS A 176 2.14 -6.37 -2.32
CA HIS A 176 3.13 -7.31 -2.80
C HIS A 176 4.40 -7.39 -1.94
N ALA A 177 4.39 -6.86 -0.71
CA ALA A 177 5.56 -6.77 0.16
C ALA A 177 6.74 -5.92 -0.38
N GLY A 178 6.50 -4.93 -1.25
CA GLY A 178 7.51 -3.95 -1.64
C GLY A 178 7.97 -3.10 -0.45
N SER A 179 9.27 -2.80 -0.39
CA SER A 179 9.91 -2.15 0.77
C SER A 179 9.25 -0.83 1.19
N GLY A 180 8.84 0.02 0.24
CA GLY A 180 8.16 1.29 0.53
C GLY A 180 6.77 1.12 1.15
N SER A 181 5.93 0.23 0.60
CA SER A 181 4.61 -0.09 1.18
C SER A 181 4.74 -0.74 2.55
N THR A 182 5.70 -1.67 2.69
CA THR A 182 6.04 -2.32 3.96
C THR A 182 6.42 -1.28 5.02
N ALA A 183 7.34 -0.37 4.70
CA ALA A 183 7.77 0.69 5.58
C ALA A 183 6.59 1.57 6.00
N ALA A 184 5.78 2.02 5.05
CA ALA A 184 4.65 2.89 5.32
C ALA A 184 3.59 2.23 6.23
N ALA A 185 3.26 0.95 5.99
CA ALA A 185 2.30 0.22 6.80
C ALA A 185 2.83 -0.07 8.22
N LEU A 186 4.12 -0.39 8.34
CA LEU A 186 4.79 -0.52 9.64
C LEU A 186 4.75 0.78 10.45
N HIS A 187 5.01 1.93 9.81
CA HIS A 187 4.93 3.24 10.45
C HIS A 187 3.49 3.63 10.82
N ALA A 188 2.52 3.30 9.97
CA ALA A 188 1.10 3.53 10.26
C ALA A 188 0.56 2.61 11.37
N GLY A 189 1.25 1.50 11.65
CA GLY A 189 0.84 0.54 12.68
C GLY A 189 -0.38 -0.29 12.31
N ILE A 190 -0.60 -0.49 11.01
CA ILE A 190 -1.69 -1.32 10.49
C ILE A 190 -1.19 -2.74 10.16
N PRO A 191 -2.05 -3.77 10.32
CA PRO A 191 -1.76 -5.11 9.80
C PRO A 191 -1.53 -5.12 8.30
N GLN A 192 -0.83 -6.15 7.82
CA GLN A 192 -0.55 -6.35 6.40
C GLN A 192 -0.93 -7.76 5.94
N VAL A 193 -1.46 -7.89 4.72
CA VAL A 193 -1.59 -9.14 3.98
C VAL A 193 -0.64 -9.06 2.79
N LEU A 194 0.26 -10.03 2.70
CA LEU A 194 1.44 -9.93 1.86
C LEU A 194 1.34 -10.94 0.72
N CYS A 195 1.46 -10.48 -0.52
CA CYS A 195 1.39 -11.30 -1.72
C CYS A 195 2.68 -11.14 -2.53
N PRO A 196 3.82 -11.69 -2.10
CA PRO A 196 5.10 -11.47 -2.77
C PRO A 196 5.17 -12.13 -4.15
N TYR A 197 5.87 -11.50 -5.09
CA TYR A 197 6.06 -11.97 -6.47
C TYR A 197 7.52 -12.10 -6.88
N LEU A 198 8.38 -11.16 -6.49
CA LEU A 198 9.75 -11.06 -7.01
C LEU A 198 10.73 -10.44 -6.00
N LEU A 199 12.02 -10.75 -6.17
CA LEU A 199 13.12 -10.11 -5.46
C LEU A 199 12.95 -10.13 -3.92
N ASP A 200 13.13 -8.98 -3.28
CA ASP A 200 13.12 -8.76 -1.84
C ASP A 200 11.72 -8.89 -1.22
N GLN A 201 10.67 -8.98 -2.04
CA GLN A 201 9.29 -9.12 -1.57
C GLN A 201 9.10 -10.37 -0.72
N PHE A 202 9.71 -11.49 -1.09
CA PHE A 202 9.64 -12.73 -0.31
C PHE A 202 10.27 -12.58 1.07
N TYR A 203 11.42 -11.89 1.14
CA TYR A 203 12.09 -11.61 2.41
C TYR A 203 11.20 -10.74 3.32
N TRP A 204 10.62 -9.67 2.77
CA TRP A 204 9.69 -8.82 3.54
C TRP A 204 8.46 -9.60 4.01
N ALA A 205 7.89 -10.44 3.13
CA ALA A 205 6.73 -11.25 3.45
C ALA A 205 6.99 -12.18 4.64
N GLU A 206 8.10 -12.91 4.61
CA GLU A 206 8.53 -13.79 5.69
C GLU A 206 8.86 -13.01 6.97
N ARG A 207 9.62 -11.91 6.84
CA ARG A 207 10.03 -11.11 8.01
C ARG A 207 8.84 -10.51 8.74
N LEU A 208 7.86 -9.97 8.02
CA LEU A 208 6.66 -9.38 8.61
C LEU A 208 5.77 -10.44 9.30
N CYS A 209 5.70 -11.65 8.74
CA CYS A 209 5.08 -12.79 9.39
C CYS A 209 5.79 -13.14 10.71
N TRP A 210 7.12 -13.29 10.69
CA TRP A 210 7.92 -13.63 11.87
C TRP A 210 7.82 -12.60 12.99
N ILE A 211 7.83 -11.31 12.67
CA ILE A 211 7.66 -10.26 13.68
C ILE A 211 6.19 -10.09 14.10
N GLY A 212 5.25 -10.84 13.52
CA GLY A 212 3.85 -10.92 13.93
C GLY A 212 2.97 -9.74 13.52
N VAL A 213 3.32 -9.01 12.46
CA VAL A 213 2.50 -7.90 11.92
C VAL A 213 1.71 -8.29 10.65
N ALA A 214 1.86 -9.53 10.20
CA ALA A 214 1.15 -10.13 9.08
C ALA A 214 0.92 -11.63 9.35
N PRO A 215 -0.11 -12.26 8.75
CA PRO A 215 -0.22 -13.71 8.69
C PRO A 215 0.79 -14.29 7.69
N ASP A 216 0.73 -15.61 7.47
CA ASP A 216 1.50 -16.25 6.39
C ASP A 216 1.23 -15.55 5.04
N PRO A 217 2.25 -15.40 4.17
CA PRO A 217 2.09 -14.76 2.87
C PRO A 217 1.01 -15.45 2.03
N LEU A 218 0.13 -14.64 1.42
CA LEU A 218 -0.91 -15.10 0.53
C LEU A 218 -0.27 -15.52 -0.82
N PRO A 219 -0.46 -16.75 -1.29
CA PRO A 219 0.01 -17.15 -2.61
C PRO A 219 -0.61 -16.28 -3.71
N ARG A 220 0.20 -15.92 -4.71
CA ARG A 220 -0.22 -15.08 -5.85
C ARG A 220 -1.59 -15.45 -6.41
N HIS A 221 -1.82 -16.74 -6.69
CA HIS A 221 -3.02 -17.20 -7.38
C HIS A 221 -4.30 -17.04 -6.54
N HIS A 222 -4.19 -16.81 -5.23
CA HIS A 222 -5.33 -16.49 -4.36
C HIS A 222 -5.69 -15.00 -4.35
N LEU A 223 -4.82 -14.13 -4.87
CA LEU A 223 -5.15 -12.70 -5.06
C LEU A 223 -5.37 -12.39 -6.55
N CYS A 224 -4.52 -12.93 -7.41
CA CYS A 224 -4.57 -12.75 -8.86
C CYS A 224 -4.61 -14.12 -9.55
N PRO A 225 -5.80 -14.77 -9.61
CA PRO A 225 -5.98 -16.00 -10.35
C PRO A 225 -5.73 -15.79 -11.85
N ASP A 226 -5.25 -16.82 -12.54
CA ASP A 226 -5.02 -16.76 -13.99
C ASP A 226 -6.29 -16.99 -14.81
N SER A 227 -7.33 -17.59 -14.21
CA SER A 227 -8.60 -17.93 -14.85
C SER A 227 -9.80 -17.28 -14.15
N LEU A 228 -10.92 -17.21 -14.88
CA LEU A 228 -12.20 -16.63 -14.43
C LEU A 228 -13.23 -17.68 -13.98
N ASP A 229 -12.85 -18.96 -13.91
CA ASP A 229 -13.79 -20.00 -13.49
C ASP A 229 -14.16 -19.84 -12.01
N ASP A 230 -15.42 -20.13 -11.69
CA ASP A 230 -15.95 -19.92 -10.35
C ASP A 230 -15.22 -20.73 -9.28
N ILE A 231 -14.63 -21.88 -9.62
CA ILE A 231 -13.89 -22.72 -8.66
C ILE A 231 -12.65 -21.96 -8.18
N ASN A 232 -11.82 -21.47 -9.09
CA ASN A 232 -10.61 -20.72 -8.75
C ASN A 232 -10.93 -19.38 -8.07
N ILE A 233 -11.96 -18.66 -8.55
CA ILE A 233 -12.37 -17.39 -7.95
C ILE A 233 -12.90 -17.58 -6.53
N ASN A 234 -13.71 -18.61 -6.27
CA ASN A 234 -14.23 -18.87 -4.93
C ASN A 234 -13.11 -19.35 -3.98
N ALA A 235 -12.19 -20.19 -4.44
CA ALA A 235 -11.03 -20.58 -3.63
C ALA A 235 -10.14 -19.38 -3.26
N ALA A 236 -9.91 -18.47 -4.21
CA ALA A 236 -9.19 -17.22 -3.98
C ALA A 236 -9.93 -16.29 -3.01
N CYS A 237 -11.25 -16.17 -3.14
CA CYS A 237 -12.11 -15.44 -2.20
C CYS A 237 -11.96 -15.98 -0.76
N ASP A 238 -12.09 -17.30 -0.57
CA ASP A 238 -11.96 -17.94 0.74
C ASP A 238 -10.57 -17.71 1.35
N ALA A 239 -9.52 -17.89 0.56
CA ALA A 239 -8.15 -17.66 0.99
C ALA A 239 -7.90 -16.19 1.40
N LEU A 240 -8.40 -15.24 0.61
CA LEU A 240 -8.26 -13.81 0.90
C LEU A 240 -9.03 -13.41 2.17
N ARG A 241 -10.25 -13.93 2.37
CA ARG A 241 -11.03 -13.73 3.60
C ARG A 241 -10.29 -14.25 4.82
N VAL A 242 -9.78 -15.48 4.76
CA VAL A 242 -9.00 -16.07 5.85
C VAL A 242 -7.74 -15.24 6.16
N ALA A 243 -7.05 -14.74 5.13
CA ALA A 243 -5.89 -13.87 5.32
C ALA A 243 -6.28 -12.54 6.01
N ILE A 244 -7.38 -11.91 5.61
CA ILE A 244 -7.91 -10.69 6.23
C ILE A 244 -8.32 -10.95 7.69
N ASP A 245 -9.04 -12.04 7.97
CA ASP A 245 -9.48 -12.41 9.33
C ASP A 245 -8.28 -12.64 10.25
N ARG A 246 -7.24 -13.33 9.76
CA ARG A 246 -6.00 -13.54 10.52
C ARG A 246 -5.27 -12.22 10.76
N ALA A 247 -5.08 -11.41 9.72
CA ALA A 247 -4.42 -10.09 9.81
C ALA A 247 -5.14 -9.16 10.78
N THR A 248 -6.47 -9.20 10.81
CA THR A 248 -7.28 -8.40 11.73
C THR A 248 -7.35 -8.97 13.14
N SER A 249 -6.73 -10.12 13.45
CA SER A 249 -6.71 -10.64 14.82
C SER A 249 -6.13 -9.63 15.83
N ALA A 250 -6.66 -9.64 17.06
CA ALA A 250 -6.22 -8.71 18.11
C ALA A 250 -4.70 -8.78 18.36
N LYS A 251 -4.11 -9.97 18.22
CA LYS A 251 -2.66 -10.21 18.35
C LYS A 251 -1.87 -9.43 17.29
N ILE A 252 -2.23 -9.56 16.02
CA ILE A 252 -1.50 -8.91 14.92
C ILE A 252 -1.69 -7.39 14.98
N ARG A 253 -2.92 -6.91 15.23
CA ARG A 253 -3.18 -5.47 15.38
C ARG A 253 -2.35 -4.85 16.51
N LEU A 254 -2.34 -5.47 17.70
CA LEU A 254 -1.56 -4.97 18.84
C LEU A 254 -0.05 -4.96 18.52
N GLN A 255 0.44 -5.98 17.83
CA GLN A 255 1.83 -6.04 17.42
C GLN A 255 2.18 -4.95 16.40
N ALA A 256 1.33 -4.71 15.40
CA ALA A 256 1.53 -3.64 14.42
C ALA A 256 1.63 -2.27 15.12
N SER A 257 0.71 -1.98 16.05
CA SER A 257 0.77 -0.74 16.86
C SER A 257 2.04 -0.65 17.71
N ARG A 258 2.49 -1.77 18.31
CA ARG A 258 3.71 -1.82 19.11
C ARG A 258 4.95 -1.52 18.26
N ILE A 259 5.02 -2.08 17.05
CA ILE A 259 6.11 -1.82 16.12
C ILE A 259 6.10 -0.36 15.65
N ALA A 260 4.95 0.19 15.28
CA ALA A 260 4.85 1.61 14.92
C ALA A 260 5.37 2.53 16.02
N LYS A 261 5.01 2.27 17.29
CA LYS A 261 5.53 3.03 18.44
C LYS A 261 7.05 2.92 18.61
N LYS A 262 7.66 1.80 18.22
CA LYS A 262 9.13 1.65 18.24
C LYS A 262 9.80 2.41 17.11
N LEU A 263 9.14 2.49 15.95
CA LEU A 263 9.64 3.17 14.75
C LEU A 263 9.43 4.69 14.82
N SER A 264 8.43 5.18 15.58
CA SER A 264 8.12 6.61 15.66
C SER A 264 9.23 7.47 16.27
N SER A 265 10.22 6.85 16.93
CA SER A 265 11.37 7.54 17.51
C SER A 265 12.60 7.53 16.59
N GLU A 266 12.49 6.97 15.38
CA GLU A 266 13.62 6.85 14.46
C GLU A 266 13.71 8.07 13.54
N ASP A 267 14.93 8.59 13.39
CA ASP A 267 15.28 9.59 12.38
C ASP A 267 16.20 8.96 11.35
N GLY A 268 15.59 8.26 10.39
CA GLY A 268 16.35 7.48 9.42
C GLY A 268 17.22 8.32 8.47
N ILE A 269 16.77 9.53 8.17
CA ILE A 269 17.49 10.48 7.33
C ILE A 269 18.64 11.10 8.13
N GLY A 270 18.39 11.52 9.37
CA GLY A 270 19.43 12.04 10.26
C GLY A 270 20.57 11.04 10.48
N GLU A 271 20.24 9.78 10.71
CA GLU A 271 21.25 8.72 10.87
C GLU A 271 22.08 8.51 9.59
N ALA A 272 21.43 8.50 8.42
CA ALA A 272 22.13 8.42 7.13
C ALA A 272 23.09 9.60 6.93
N LEU A 273 22.67 10.82 7.28
CA LEU A 273 23.50 12.03 7.20
C LEU A 273 24.69 11.96 8.16
N ASN A 274 24.51 11.42 9.37
CA ASN A 274 25.59 11.21 10.33
C ASN A 274 26.64 10.24 9.79
N ILE A 275 26.21 9.09 9.26
CA ILE A 275 27.11 8.09 8.64
C ILE A 275 27.91 8.71 7.49
N LEU A 276 27.25 9.48 6.61
CA LEU A 276 27.92 10.16 5.50
C LEU A 276 28.97 11.16 5.99
N ARG A 277 28.66 11.98 7.01
CA ARG A 277 29.64 12.92 7.58
C ARG A 277 30.86 12.19 8.10
N GLU A 278 30.67 11.15 8.92
CA GLU A 278 31.78 10.42 9.54
C GLU A 278 32.66 9.65 8.55
N LYS A 279 32.05 8.99 7.55
CA LYS A 279 32.76 8.02 6.70
C LYS A 279 33.25 8.62 5.39
N VAL A 280 32.65 9.73 4.93
CA VAL A 280 32.96 10.36 3.64
C VAL A 280 33.57 11.74 3.83
N VAL A 281 33.03 12.59 4.71
CA VAL A 281 33.46 14.00 4.83
C VAL A 281 34.63 14.18 5.79
N SER A 282 34.67 13.43 6.89
CA SER A 282 35.74 13.51 7.90
C SER A 282 37.03 12.74 7.53
N ARG A 283 37.21 12.39 6.24
CA ARG A 283 38.40 11.73 5.69
C ARG A 283 38.96 12.55 4.55
#